data_AF-X1SMA0-F1
#
_entry.id   AF-X1SMA0-F1
#
_cell.length_a   1.000
_cell.length_b   1.000
_cell.length_c   1.000
_cell.angle_alpha   90.00
_cell.angle_beta   90.00
_cell.angle_gamma   90.00
#
_symmetry.space_group_name_H-M   'P 1'
#
loop_
_entity.id
_entity.type
_entity.pdbx_description
1 polymer ?
#
loop_
_entity_poly.entity_id
_entity_poly.type
_entity_poly.pdbx_seq_one_letter_code
_entity_poly.pdbx_strand_id
1 'polypeptide(L)'
;MTGVPLTRLEKKETQRLLELEAELHKRVVSQDDAIGAVAKAVRRSRSGMRDPNRPMGCFIFLGPSGVGKTLLARALAEFMFGDESALVQIDMSEFMEKHNVSRLVGAPPGYVGYEEGGQLTERIRRRPYAVLLLDEIEKAHPDVYNMLLQIMEEGRLTDSFGRHIDFKNVILIMTSNIGADLIKNSSGFGFSKKTPDANYEKMKEMLHKEVEHHFRPEFLNRL
;
A
#
# COMPACT_ATOMS: atom_id res chain seq x y z
N MET A 1 0.15 -23.48 -24.11
CA MET A 1 -0.37 -22.19 -24.61
C MET A 1 -1.86 -22.34 -24.84
N THR A 2 -2.70 -21.84 -23.93
CA THR A 2 -4.15 -21.88 -24.11
C THR A 2 -4.53 -20.88 -25.20
N GLY A 3 -5.16 -21.33 -26.28
CA GLY A 3 -5.53 -20.54 -27.47
C GLY A 3 -6.64 -19.51 -27.26
N VAL A 4 -6.69 -18.86 -26.10
CA VAL A 4 -7.58 -17.74 -25.82
C VAL A 4 -6.91 -16.46 -26.33
N PRO A 5 -7.55 -15.67 -27.20
CA PRO A 5 -6.99 -14.41 -27.66
C PRO A 5 -6.71 -13.47 -26.48
N LEU A 6 -5.49 -12.93 -26.39
CA LEU A 6 -5.05 -11.95 -25.37
C LEU A 6 -6.05 -10.79 -25.23
N THR A 7 -6.55 -10.29 -26.37
CA THR A 7 -7.56 -9.22 -26.43
C THR A 7 -8.90 -9.56 -25.77
N ARG A 8 -9.28 -10.85 -25.73
CA ARG A 8 -10.52 -11.31 -25.07
C ARG A 8 -10.34 -11.40 -23.55
N LEU A 9 -9.13 -11.75 -23.09
CA LEU A 9 -8.77 -11.74 -21.67
C LEU A 9 -8.73 -10.29 -21.14
N GLU A 10 -8.12 -9.38 -21.87
CA GLU A 10 -8.05 -7.95 -21.53
C GLU A 10 -9.43 -7.28 -21.44
N LYS A 11 -10.36 -7.58 -22.37
CA LYS A 11 -11.74 -7.06 -22.29
C LYS A 11 -12.49 -7.56 -21.06
N LYS A 12 -12.36 -8.85 -20.73
CA LYS A 12 -13.02 -9.44 -19.54
C LYS A 12 -12.43 -8.87 -18.25
N GLU A 13 -11.12 -8.66 -18.20
CA GLU A 13 -10.46 -8.01 -17.07
C GLU A 13 -10.89 -6.55 -16.92
N THR A 14 -10.96 -5.80 -18.02
CA THR A 14 -11.43 -4.41 -18.00
C THR A 14 -12.84 -4.30 -17.45
N GLN A 15 -13.76 -5.16 -17.90
CA GLN A 15 -15.13 -5.19 -17.40
C GLN A 15 -15.18 -5.51 -15.91
N ARG A 16 -14.39 -6.48 -15.45
CA ARG A 16 -14.27 -6.81 -14.02
C ARG A 16 -13.82 -5.59 -13.20
N LEU A 17 -12.84 -4.82 -13.67
CA LEU A 17 -12.34 -3.63 -12.97
C LEU A 17 -13.35 -2.47 -12.86
N LEU A 18 -14.41 -2.47 -13.67
CA LEU A 18 -15.52 -1.52 -13.53
C LEU A 18 -16.40 -1.84 -12.31
N GLU A 19 -16.34 -3.07 -11.82
CA GLU A 19 -17.10 -3.53 -10.65
C GLU A 19 -16.28 -3.41 -9.35
N LEU A 20 -15.03 -2.94 -9.43
CA LEU A 20 -14.08 -2.92 -8.31
C LEU A 20 -14.63 -2.23 -7.07
N GLU A 21 -15.15 -1.01 -7.17
CA GLU A 21 -15.72 -0.29 -6.03
C GLU A 21 -16.89 -1.06 -5.41
N ALA A 22 -17.80 -1.57 -6.25
CA ALA A 22 -18.97 -2.30 -5.80
C ALA A 22 -18.57 -3.60 -5.07
N GLU A 23 -17.57 -4.33 -5.58
CA GLU A 23 -17.05 -5.53 -4.93
C GLU A 23 -16.35 -5.22 -3.60
N LEU A 24 -15.55 -4.15 -3.53
CA LEU A 24 -14.92 -3.72 -2.28
C LEU A 24 -15.98 -3.32 -1.24
N HIS A 25 -17.04 -2.63 -1.65
CA HIS A 25 -18.12 -2.21 -0.76
C HIS A 25 -18.97 -3.35 -0.18
N LYS A 26 -18.89 -4.57 -0.74
CA LYS A 26 -19.51 -5.75 -0.10
C LYS A 26 -18.89 -6.08 1.25
N ARG A 27 -17.63 -5.67 1.47
CA ARG A 27 -16.87 -5.97 2.69
C ARG A 27 -16.51 -4.71 3.48
N VAL A 28 -16.23 -3.61 2.79
CA VAL A 28 -15.81 -2.34 3.39
C VAL A 28 -16.96 -1.35 3.33
N VAL A 29 -17.53 -1.04 4.49
CA VAL A 29 -18.61 -0.06 4.62
C VAL A 29 -18.02 1.35 4.72
N SER A 30 -18.65 2.32 4.06
CA SER A 30 -18.15 3.70 3.93
C SER A 30 -16.79 3.75 3.21
N GLN A 31 -15.96 4.76 3.48
CA GLN A 31 -14.64 4.94 2.85
C GLN A 31 -14.68 5.14 1.33
N ASP A 32 -15.76 5.76 0.83
CA ASP A 32 -16.02 5.96 -0.60
C ASP A 32 -14.86 6.66 -1.33
N ASP A 33 -14.29 7.69 -0.71
CA ASP A 33 -13.13 8.42 -1.23
C ASP A 33 -11.89 7.52 -1.39
N ALA A 34 -11.60 6.70 -0.37
CA ALA A 34 -10.44 5.82 -0.36
C ALA A 34 -10.59 4.69 -1.39
N ILE A 35 -11.77 4.08 -1.44
CA ILE A 35 -12.12 3.03 -2.40
C ILE A 35 -12.06 3.59 -3.83
N GLY A 36 -12.64 4.77 -4.06
CA GLY A 36 -12.61 5.45 -5.35
C GLY A 36 -11.19 5.79 -5.81
N ALA A 37 -10.33 6.26 -4.91
CA ALA A 37 -8.92 6.55 -5.21
C ALA A 37 -8.16 5.29 -5.61
N VAL A 38 -8.30 4.20 -4.85
CA VAL A 38 -7.70 2.89 -5.16
C VAL A 38 -8.18 2.40 -6.53
N ALA A 39 -9.49 2.40 -6.76
CA ALA A 39 -10.07 1.88 -7.99
C ALA A 39 -9.64 2.67 -9.23
N LYS A 40 -9.59 4.01 -9.13
CA LYS A 40 -9.07 4.88 -10.18
C LYS A 40 -7.62 4.57 -10.52
N ALA A 41 -6.76 4.42 -9.51
CA ALA A 41 -5.34 4.13 -9.71
C ALA A 41 -5.10 2.74 -10.34
N VAL A 42 -5.82 1.72 -9.87
CA VAL A 42 -5.76 0.35 -10.44
C VAL A 42 -6.20 0.35 -11.90
N ARG A 43 -7.32 1.01 -12.23
CA ARG A 43 -7.78 1.13 -13.64
C ARG A 43 -6.78 1.84 -14.53
N ARG A 44 -6.16 2.93 -14.05
CA ARG A 44 -5.11 3.65 -14.80
C ARG A 44 -3.87 2.80 -15.08
N SER A 45 -3.46 1.98 -14.11
CA SER A 45 -2.35 1.03 -14.30
C SER A 45 -2.69 -0.01 -15.38
N ARG A 46 -3.89 -0.58 -15.32
CA ARG A 46 -4.33 -1.62 -16.28
C ARG A 46 -4.61 -1.11 -17.68
N SER A 47 -5.00 0.15 -17.83
CA SER A 47 -5.22 0.76 -19.15
C SER A 47 -3.92 1.20 -19.85
N GLY A 48 -2.74 0.94 -19.27
CA GLY A 48 -1.46 1.40 -19.82
C GLY A 48 -1.25 2.92 -19.74
N MET A 49 -2.06 3.64 -18.96
CA MET A 49 -1.97 5.11 -18.78
C MET A 49 -1.02 5.53 -17.65
N ARG A 50 -0.18 4.60 -17.20
CA ARG A 50 0.84 4.79 -16.17
C ARG A 50 2.16 4.22 -16.69
N ASP A 51 3.28 4.73 -16.17
CA ASP A 51 4.59 4.11 -16.31
C ASP A 51 4.55 2.61 -15.94
N PRO A 52 4.83 1.70 -16.90
CA PRO A 52 4.79 0.25 -16.67
C PRO A 52 5.92 -0.24 -15.77
N ASN A 53 6.91 0.60 -15.46
CA ASN A 53 8.01 0.24 -14.58
C ASN A 53 7.71 0.47 -13.10
N ARG A 54 6.55 1.02 -12.74
CA ARG A 54 6.18 1.28 -11.35
C ARG A 54 5.15 0.26 -10.85
N PRO A 55 4.96 0.13 -9.51
CA PRO A 55 3.90 -0.69 -8.94
C PRO A 55 2.53 -0.32 -9.51
N MET A 56 1.51 -1.15 -9.38
CA MET A 56 0.17 -0.86 -9.90
C MET A 56 -0.49 0.34 -9.21
N GLY A 57 -0.17 0.55 -7.94
CA GLY A 57 -0.67 1.63 -7.07
C GLY A 57 0.24 1.74 -5.85
N CYS A 58 0.43 2.96 -5.36
CA CYS A 58 1.14 3.23 -4.11
C CYS A 58 0.18 4.07 -3.25
N PHE A 59 -0.09 3.67 -2.03
CA PHE A 59 -1.08 4.35 -1.19
C PHE A 59 -0.59 4.44 0.25
N ILE A 60 -0.99 5.52 0.93
CA ILE A 60 -0.97 5.59 2.39
C ILE A 60 -2.40 5.72 2.91
N PHE A 61 -2.81 4.82 3.80
CA PHE A 61 -4.09 4.84 4.47
C PHE A 61 -3.94 5.41 5.88
N LEU A 62 -4.61 6.52 6.13
CA LEU A 62 -4.55 7.26 7.38
C LEU A 62 -5.83 7.05 8.18
N GLY A 63 -5.71 7.01 9.51
CA GLY A 63 -6.85 6.97 10.42
C GLY A 63 -6.55 6.17 11.69
N PRO A 64 -7.47 6.10 12.66
CA PRO A 64 -7.26 5.29 13.86
C PRO A 64 -7.32 3.79 13.57
N SER A 65 -6.96 2.96 14.54
CA SER A 65 -7.15 1.52 14.47
C SER A 65 -8.63 1.16 14.36
N GLY A 66 -8.94 0.06 13.66
CA GLY A 66 -10.31 -0.46 13.56
C GLY A 66 -11.20 0.15 12.46
N VAL A 67 -10.73 1.18 11.72
CA VAL A 67 -11.53 1.82 10.65
C VAL A 67 -11.56 1.07 9.31
N GLY A 68 -10.90 -0.09 9.23
CA GLY A 68 -10.96 -0.95 8.04
C GLY A 68 -9.78 -0.84 7.06
N LYS A 69 -8.68 -0.16 7.41
CA LYS A 69 -7.49 -0.02 6.55
C LYS A 69 -6.96 -1.38 6.03
N THR A 70 -6.72 -2.31 6.94
CA THR A 70 -6.26 -3.68 6.63
C THR A 70 -7.35 -4.50 5.93
N LEU A 71 -8.61 -4.27 6.24
CA LEU A 71 -9.74 -4.96 5.60
C LEU A 71 -9.84 -4.59 4.12
N LEU A 72 -9.65 -3.31 3.78
CA LEU A 72 -9.60 -2.84 2.41
C LEU A 72 -8.44 -3.49 1.63
N ALA A 73 -7.26 -3.61 2.23
CA ALA A 73 -6.12 -4.30 1.60
C ALA A 73 -6.41 -5.79 1.34
N ARG A 74 -7.05 -6.50 2.28
CA ARG A 74 -7.47 -7.91 2.10
C ARG A 74 -8.51 -8.06 0.98
N ALA A 75 -9.55 -7.22 0.99
CA ALA A 75 -10.59 -7.25 -0.03
C ALA A 75 -10.02 -6.93 -1.43
N LEU A 76 -9.05 -6.01 -1.50
CA LEU A 76 -8.35 -5.70 -2.75
C LEU A 76 -7.50 -6.87 -3.24
N ALA A 77 -6.80 -7.59 -2.34
CA ALA A 77 -6.03 -8.76 -2.70
C ALA A 77 -6.91 -9.88 -3.29
N GLU A 78 -8.04 -10.16 -2.64
CA GLU A 78 -9.04 -11.12 -3.13
C GLU A 78 -9.59 -10.70 -4.49
N PHE A 79 -10.01 -9.45 -4.64
CA PHE A 79 -10.56 -8.98 -5.91
C PHE A 79 -9.52 -8.99 -7.03
N MET A 80 -8.29 -8.52 -6.78
CA MET A 80 -7.28 -8.39 -7.84
C MET A 80 -6.68 -9.74 -8.23
N PHE A 81 -6.45 -10.62 -7.26
CA PHE A 81 -5.65 -11.84 -7.45
C PHE A 81 -6.41 -13.13 -7.16
N GLY A 82 -7.69 -13.04 -6.79
CA GLY A 82 -8.57 -14.18 -6.55
C GLY A 82 -8.29 -14.93 -5.24
N ASP A 83 -7.44 -14.37 -4.38
CA ASP A 83 -6.91 -15.05 -3.21
C ASP A 83 -6.46 -14.03 -2.16
N GLU A 84 -7.06 -14.07 -0.97
CA GLU A 84 -6.68 -13.21 0.15
C GLU A 84 -5.22 -13.38 0.57
N SER A 85 -4.64 -14.57 0.38
CA SER A 85 -3.23 -14.83 0.68
C SER A 85 -2.27 -14.13 -0.30
N ALA A 86 -2.80 -13.42 -1.32
CA ALA A 86 -2.04 -12.45 -2.10
C ALA A 86 -1.70 -11.18 -1.31
N LEU A 87 -2.27 -11.01 -0.11
CA LEU A 87 -1.84 -10.01 0.84
C LEU A 87 -0.52 -10.44 1.50
N VAL A 88 0.57 -9.76 1.15
CA VAL A 88 1.83 -9.81 1.88
C VAL A 88 1.79 -8.71 2.93
N GLN A 89 1.58 -9.06 4.19
CA GLN A 89 1.56 -8.10 5.30
C GLN A 89 2.88 -8.14 6.08
N ILE A 90 3.41 -6.96 6.40
CA ILE A 90 4.61 -6.77 7.23
C ILE A 90 4.33 -5.64 8.22
N ASP A 91 4.58 -5.89 9.51
CA ASP A 91 4.47 -4.88 10.57
C ASP A 91 5.77 -4.08 10.65
N MET A 92 5.71 -2.76 10.43
CA MET A 92 6.89 -1.88 10.44
C MET A 92 7.40 -1.59 11.85
N SER A 93 6.62 -1.88 12.90
CA SER A 93 7.11 -1.83 14.28
C SER A 93 8.23 -2.85 14.54
N GLU A 94 8.31 -3.95 13.78
CA GLU A 94 9.44 -4.89 13.84
C GLU A 94 10.74 -4.33 13.21
N PHE A 95 10.64 -3.22 12.46
CA PHE A 95 11.73 -2.63 11.68
C PHE A 95 12.10 -1.22 12.14
N MET A 96 11.81 -0.89 13.41
CA MET A 96 12.20 0.37 14.05
C MET A 96 13.72 0.54 14.16
N GLU A 97 14.44 -0.59 14.30
CA GLU A 97 15.89 -0.60 14.51
C GLU A 97 16.62 -0.90 13.21
N LYS A 98 17.74 -0.19 12.98
CA LYS A 98 18.53 -0.28 11.74
C LYS A 98 18.91 -1.72 11.36
N HIS A 99 19.30 -2.54 12.33
CA HIS A 99 19.74 -3.91 12.04
C HIS A 99 18.59 -4.81 11.58
N ASN A 100 17.35 -4.55 12.03
CA ASN A 100 16.18 -5.30 11.59
C ASN A 100 15.80 -5.00 10.13
N VAL A 101 16.11 -3.81 9.62
CA VAL A 101 15.85 -3.44 8.21
C VAL A 101 16.49 -4.43 7.24
N SER A 102 17.68 -4.95 7.56
CA SER A 102 18.36 -5.95 6.73
C SER A 102 17.54 -7.24 6.55
N ARG A 103 16.67 -7.60 7.50
CA ARG A 103 15.79 -8.78 7.40
C ARG A 103 14.78 -8.65 6.26
N LEU A 104 14.45 -7.44 5.78
CA LEU A 104 13.54 -7.25 4.63
C LEU A 104 14.17 -7.70 3.31
N VAL A 105 15.47 -7.44 3.14
CA VAL A 105 16.22 -7.70 1.89
C VAL A 105 17.19 -8.88 1.99
N GLY A 106 17.45 -9.36 3.20
CA GLY A 106 18.44 -10.38 3.51
C GLY A 106 19.67 -9.75 4.16
N ALA A 107 20.30 -10.50 5.07
CA ALA A 107 21.57 -10.06 5.65
C ALA A 107 22.65 -10.03 4.56
N PRO A 108 23.66 -9.15 4.64
CA PRO A 108 24.78 -9.12 3.71
C PRO A 108 25.74 -10.32 3.92
N PRO A 109 26.60 -10.66 2.93
CA PRO A 109 27.58 -11.73 3.08
C PRO A 109 28.44 -11.55 4.34
N GLY A 110 28.57 -12.62 5.12
CA GLY A 110 29.34 -12.62 6.37
C GLY A 110 28.56 -12.30 7.65
N TYR A 111 27.25 -12.09 7.57
CA TYR A 111 26.37 -11.87 8.72
C TYR A 111 25.46 -13.08 8.98
N VAL A 112 25.03 -13.25 10.24
CA VAL A 112 24.05 -14.28 10.62
C VAL A 112 22.75 -14.06 9.84
N GLY A 113 22.19 -15.14 9.28
CA GLY A 113 20.98 -15.07 8.45
C GLY A 113 21.23 -14.73 6.97
N TYR A 114 22.49 -14.68 6.51
CA TYR A 114 22.82 -14.46 5.11
C TYR A 114 22.07 -15.43 4.18
N GLU A 115 22.00 -16.72 4.53
CA GLU A 115 21.35 -17.75 3.69
C GLU A 115 19.82 -17.70 3.69
N GLU A 116 19.19 -16.94 4.59
CA GLU A 116 17.74 -16.99 4.81
C GLU A 116 16.92 -16.13 3.82
N GLY A 117 17.58 -15.32 2.98
CA GLY A 117 16.90 -14.38 2.09
C GLY A 117 16.14 -13.28 2.84
N GLY A 118 15.66 -12.28 2.10
CA GLY A 118 14.88 -11.21 2.69
C GLY A 118 13.41 -11.59 2.87
N GLN A 119 12.83 -11.26 4.00
CA GLN A 119 11.42 -11.52 4.29
C GLN A 119 10.47 -10.85 3.28
N LEU A 120 10.81 -9.65 2.81
CA LEU A 120 10.06 -8.96 1.78
C LEU A 120 10.43 -9.50 0.39
N THR A 121 11.73 -9.52 0.07
CA THR A 121 12.22 -9.87 -1.26
C THR A 121 11.84 -11.30 -1.66
N GLU A 122 11.95 -12.28 -0.77
CA GLU A 122 11.55 -13.67 -1.05
C GLU A 122 10.04 -13.84 -1.22
N ARG A 123 9.23 -13.15 -0.42
CA ARG A 123 7.76 -13.23 -0.54
C ARG A 123 7.30 -12.68 -1.89
N ILE A 124 7.80 -11.53 -2.30
CA ILE A 124 7.46 -10.92 -3.60
C ILE A 124 8.07 -11.73 -4.76
N ARG A 125 9.29 -12.25 -4.62
CA ARG A 125 9.90 -13.14 -5.63
C ARG A 125 9.04 -14.38 -5.91
N ARG A 126 8.48 -14.99 -4.86
CA ARG A 126 7.61 -16.17 -4.97
C ARG A 126 6.21 -15.80 -5.47
N ARG A 127 5.73 -14.59 -5.15
CA ARG A 127 4.40 -14.09 -5.52
C ARG A 127 4.49 -12.64 -6.04
N PRO A 128 4.83 -12.44 -7.33
CA PRO A 128 5.02 -11.11 -7.90
C PRO A 128 3.70 -10.34 -8.13
N TYR A 129 2.56 -11.02 -8.03
CA TYR A 129 1.21 -10.44 -8.08
C TYR A 129 0.65 -10.43 -6.66
N ALA A 130 0.75 -9.29 -5.98
CA ALA A 130 0.42 -9.19 -4.56
C ALA A 130 -0.08 -7.78 -4.18
N VAL A 131 -0.84 -7.72 -3.10
CA VAL A 131 -1.00 -6.48 -2.33
C VAL A 131 0.05 -6.54 -1.23
N LEU A 132 0.99 -5.59 -1.22
CA LEU A 132 1.97 -5.45 -0.16
C LEU A 132 1.45 -4.42 0.84
N LEU A 133 1.15 -4.87 2.06
CA LEU A 133 0.72 -4.03 3.16
C LEU A 133 1.84 -3.86 4.18
N LEU A 134 2.30 -2.62 4.35
CA LEU A 134 3.25 -2.22 5.37
C LEU A 134 2.49 -1.51 6.49
N ASP A 135 2.30 -2.21 7.61
CA ASP A 135 1.52 -1.70 8.73
C ASP A 135 2.34 -0.76 9.61
N GLU A 136 1.72 0.31 10.13
CA GLU A 136 2.35 1.29 11.02
C GLU A 136 3.65 1.92 10.46
N ILE A 137 3.61 2.39 9.21
CA ILE A 137 4.80 2.89 8.51
C ILE A 137 5.56 3.98 9.26
N GLU A 138 4.87 4.79 10.07
CA GLU A 138 5.48 5.84 10.91
C GLU A 138 6.48 5.31 11.95
N LYS A 139 6.45 4.01 12.23
CA LYS A 139 7.37 3.33 13.15
C LYS A 139 8.64 2.85 12.46
N ALA A 140 8.62 2.70 11.13
CA ALA A 140 9.75 2.17 10.38
C ALA A 140 11.01 3.02 10.56
N HIS A 141 12.17 2.34 10.62
CA HIS A 141 13.46 3.02 10.53
C HIS A 141 13.58 3.80 9.19
N PRO A 142 14.23 4.99 9.17
CA PRO A 142 14.43 5.79 7.95
C PRO A 142 14.96 5.03 6.73
N ASP A 143 15.81 4.01 6.93
CA ASP A 143 16.36 3.21 5.83
C ASP A 143 15.30 2.40 5.07
N VAL A 144 14.15 2.09 5.69
CA VAL A 144 13.01 1.46 4.99
C VAL A 144 12.48 2.38 3.90
N TYR A 145 12.42 3.68 4.14
CA TYR A 145 11.91 4.66 3.17
C TYR A 145 12.77 4.74 1.92
N ASN A 146 14.08 4.58 2.03
CA ASN A 146 14.98 4.54 0.86
C ASN A 146 14.64 3.36 -0.06
N MET A 147 14.38 2.20 0.53
CA MET A 147 13.92 1.01 -0.19
C MET A 147 12.52 1.23 -0.81
N LEU A 148 11.61 1.89 -0.09
CA LEU A 148 10.28 2.21 -0.62
C LEU A 148 10.36 3.19 -1.79
N LEU A 149 11.20 4.21 -1.73
CA LEU A 149 11.44 5.12 -2.84
C LEU A 149 11.90 4.36 -4.08
N GLN A 150 12.86 3.44 -3.93
CA GLN A 150 13.31 2.59 -5.02
C GLN A 150 12.17 1.74 -5.61
N ILE A 151 11.36 1.12 -4.76
CA ILE A 151 10.19 0.34 -5.21
C ILE A 151 9.19 1.22 -5.95
N MET A 152 8.87 2.40 -5.43
CA MET A 152 7.86 3.29 -6.01
C MET A 152 8.32 3.94 -7.33
N GLU A 153 9.62 4.16 -7.49
CA GLU A 153 10.23 4.80 -8.67
C GLU A 153 10.59 3.82 -9.77
N GLU A 154 11.25 2.72 -9.41
CA GLU A 154 11.81 1.76 -10.38
C GLU A 154 11.01 0.45 -10.47
N GLY A 155 10.03 0.24 -9.58
CA GLY A 155 9.26 -1.00 -9.49
C GLY A 155 10.13 -2.22 -9.26
N ARG A 156 11.30 -2.05 -8.64
CA ARG A 156 12.20 -3.15 -8.31
C ARG A 156 12.94 -2.87 -7.00
N LEU A 157 13.44 -3.94 -6.40
CA LEU A 157 14.33 -3.89 -5.26
C LEU A 157 15.43 -4.92 -5.46
N THR A 158 16.67 -4.59 -5.11
CA THR A 158 17.79 -5.54 -5.15
C THR A 158 17.99 -6.11 -3.76
N ASP A 159 18.03 -7.44 -3.66
CA ASP A 159 18.28 -8.13 -2.39
C ASP A 159 19.79 -8.24 -2.07
N SER A 160 20.12 -8.81 -0.90
CA SER A 160 21.53 -8.94 -0.48
C SER A 160 22.36 -9.90 -1.32
N PHE A 161 21.73 -10.73 -2.15
CA PHE A 161 22.38 -11.63 -3.12
C PHE A 161 22.55 -10.97 -4.50
N GLY A 162 22.14 -9.71 -4.67
CA GLY A 162 22.18 -9.01 -5.95
C GLY A 162 21.06 -9.39 -6.91
N ARG A 163 20.01 -10.08 -6.45
CA ARG A 163 18.85 -10.45 -7.28
C ARG A 163 17.90 -9.27 -7.37
N HIS A 164 17.47 -8.94 -8.59
CA HIS A 164 16.43 -7.94 -8.82
C HIS A 164 15.04 -8.56 -8.64
N ILE A 165 14.28 -8.05 -7.69
CA ILE A 165 12.91 -8.46 -7.41
C ILE A 165 11.96 -7.43 -8.05
N ASP A 166 10.98 -7.92 -8.80
CA ASP A 166 10.01 -7.10 -9.54
C ASP A 166 8.77 -6.78 -8.69
N PHE A 167 8.41 -5.50 -8.61
CA PHE A 167 7.25 -4.96 -7.88
C PHE A 167 6.23 -4.31 -8.82
N LYS A 168 6.38 -4.37 -10.15
CA LYS A 168 5.48 -3.72 -11.13
C LYS A 168 4.05 -4.21 -11.04
N ASN A 169 3.85 -5.48 -10.66
CA ASN A 169 2.53 -6.09 -10.47
C ASN A 169 2.05 -6.06 -9.01
N VAL A 170 2.72 -5.30 -8.15
CA VAL A 170 2.35 -5.13 -6.74
C VAL A 170 1.50 -3.89 -6.56
N ILE A 171 0.50 -3.97 -5.68
CA ILE A 171 -0.17 -2.79 -5.12
C ILE A 171 0.45 -2.54 -3.75
N LEU A 172 1.17 -1.44 -3.59
CA LEU A 172 1.81 -1.05 -2.34
C LEU A 172 0.85 -0.22 -1.50
N ILE A 173 0.54 -0.69 -0.30
CA ILE A 173 -0.28 -0.01 0.69
C ILE A 173 0.54 0.14 1.96
N MET A 174 0.58 1.36 2.48
CA MET A 174 1.13 1.66 3.80
C MET A 174 -0.03 2.12 4.68
N THR A 175 -0.05 1.73 5.94
CA THR A 175 -1.03 2.26 6.90
C THR A 175 -0.32 3.08 7.94
N SER A 176 -1.00 4.11 8.42
CA SER A 176 -0.49 4.93 9.49
C SER A 176 -1.59 5.36 10.45
N ASN A 177 -1.23 5.46 11.72
CA ASN A 177 -2.09 6.02 12.75
C ASN A 177 -1.75 7.50 13.03
N ILE A 178 -0.93 8.14 12.20
CA ILE A 178 -0.66 9.58 12.27
C ILE A 178 -1.98 10.36 12.30
N GLY A 179 -2.06 11.28 13.26
CA GLY A 179 -3.23 12.14 13.45
C GLY A 179 -4.48 11.44 14.01
N ALA A 180 -4.37 10.17 14.44
CA ALA A 180 -5.49 9.46 15.07
C ALA A 180 -6.04 10.18 16.31
N ASP A 181 -5.18 10.85 17.09
CA ASP A 181 -5.61 11.61 18.27
C ASP A 181 -6.38 12.88 17.90
N LEU A 182 -6.05 13.51 16.77
CA LEU A 182 -6.80 14.67 16.25
C LEU A 182 -8.21 14.27 15.86
N ILE A 183 -8.37 13.07 15.28
CA ILE A 183 -9.67 12.50 14.90
C ILE A 183 -10.52 12.23 16.15
N LYS A 184 -9.95 11.61 17.19
CA LYS A 184 -10.64 11.32 18.46
C LYS A 184 -11.07 12.59 19.20
N ASN A 185 -10.21 13.60 19.23
CA ASN A 185 -10.49 14.85 19.94
C ASN A 185 -11.49 15.74 19.19
N SER A 186 -11.56 15.63 17.87
CA SER A 186 -12.55 16.36 17.05
C SER A 186 -13.99 15.86 17.28
N SER A 187 -14.17 14.61 17.69
CA SER A 187 -15.49 14.07 18.09
C SER A 187 -15.96 14.50 19.50
N GLY A 188 -15.07 15.02 20.35
CA GLY A 188 -15.38 15.35 21.75
C GLY A 188 -15.69 16.82 22.04
N PHE A 189 -15.38 17.76 21.13
CA PHE A 189 -15.45 19.19 21.42
C PHE A 189 -16.64 19.88 20.71
N GLY A 190 -17.80 19.86 21.39
CA GLY A 190 -18.86 20.84 21.20
C GLY A 190 -19.83 20.58 20.04
N PHE A 191 -21.09 20.33 20.40
CA PHE A 191 -22.26 20.48 19.53
C PHE A 191 -22.41 21.94 19.07
N SER A 192 -21.60 22.38 18.12
CA SER A 192 -21.98 23.44 17.18
C SER A 192 -22.44 22.78 15.90
N LYS A 193 -23.63 23.17 15.42
CA LYS A 193 -24.25 22.74 14.16
C LYS A 193 -23.35 23.06 12.94
N LYS A 194 -22.22 22.38 12.78
CA LYS A 194 -21.48 22.33 11.52
C LYS A 194 -21.93 21.09 10.77
N THR A 195 -22.07 21.23 9.45
CA THR A 195 -22.40 20.10 8.59
C THR A 195 -21.29 19.04 8.67
N PRO A 196 -21.62 17.74 8.58
CA PRO A 196 -20.64 16.65 8.60
C PRO A 196 -19.46 16.87 7.63
N ASP A 197 -19.75 17.41 6.44
CA ASP A 197 -18.75 17.66 5.39
C ASP A 197 -17.71 18.72 5.78
N ALA A 198 -18.13 19.80 6.45
CA ALA A 198 -17.22 20.85 6.90
C ALA A 198 -16.25 20.36 8.00
N ASN A 199 -16.66 19.37 8.79
CA ASN A 199 -15.79 18.73 9.77
C ASN A 199 -14.80 17.76 9.10
N TYR A 200 -15.23 17.04 8.06
CA TYR A 200 -14.36 16.14 7.30
C TYR A 200 -13.23 16.89 6.58
N GLU A 201 -13.53 17.96 5.84
CA GLU A 201 -12.51 18.72 5.12
C GLU A 201 -11.48 19.35 6.08
N LYS A 202 -11.94 19.91 7.21
CA LYS A 202 -11.02 20.45 8.22
C LYS A 202 -10.15 19.35 8.84
N MET A 203 -10.72 18.18 9.11
CA MET A 203 -9.97 17.02 9.60
C MET A 203 -8.92 16.57 8.59
N LYS A 204 -9.29 16.47 7.31
CA LYS A 204 -8.40 16.12 6.21
C LYS A 204 -7.24 17.11 6.07
N GLU A 205 -7.49 18.42 6.16
CA GLU A 205 -6.44 19.45 6.15
C GLU A 205 -5.46 19.28 7.33
N MET A 206 -5.97 19.02 8.54
CA MET A 206 -5.13 18.79 9.71
C MET A 206 -4.27 17.53 9.55
N LEU A 207 -4.85 16.43 9.08
CA LEU A 207 -4.11 15.19 8.80
C LEU A 207 -3.04 15.40 7.73
N HIS A 208 -3.34 16.17 6.68
CA HIS A 208 -2.38 16.46 5.62
C HIS A 208 -1.14 17.17 6.17
N LYS A 209 -1.32 18.13 7.08
CA LYS A 209 -0.19 18.84 7.72
C LYS A 209 0.67 17.91 8.58
N GLU A 210 0.05 17.00 9.33
CA GLU A 210 0.80 16.01 10.12
C GLU A 210 1.61 15.05 9.22
N VAL A 211 1.02 14.65 8.09
CA VAL A 211 1.68 13.81 7.08
C VAL A 211 2.87 14.54 6.45
N GLU A 212 2.71 15.81 6.07
CA GLU A 212 3.80 16.64 5.53
C GLU A 212 4.91 16.91 6.56
N HIS A 213 4.56 16.94 7.85
CA HIS A 213 5.54 17.07 8.92
C HIS A 213 6.35 15.78 9.12
N HIS A 214 5.69 14.63 9.03
CA HIS A 214 6.33 13.33 9.29
C HIS A 214 7.08 12.77 8.08
N PHE A 215 6.48 12.82 6.90
CA PHE A 215 7.05 12.24 5.69
C PHE A 215 7.73 13.30 4.83
N ARG A 216 8.87 12.94 4.26
CA ARG A 216 9.60 13.83 3.34
C ARG A 216 8.79 14.06 2.06
N PRO A 217 8.87 15.26 1.46
CA PRO A 217 8.16 15.56 0.20
C PRO A 217 8.48 14.58 -0.93
N GLU A 218 9.72 14.08 -1.01
CA GLU A 218 10.15 13.08 -2.01
C GLU A 218 9.31 11.80 -1.95
N PHE A 219 8.93 11.36 -0.74
CA PHE A 219 8.10 10.19 -0.51
C PHE A 219 6.64 10.47 -0.86
N LEU A 220 6.10 11.62 -0.42
CA LEU A 220 4.71 12.01 -0.70
C LEU A 220 4.44 12.18 -2.19
N ASN A 221 5.42 12.69 -2.95
CA ASN A 221 5.34 12.84 -4.40
C ASN A 221 5.31 11.49 -5.18
N ARG A 222 5.38 10.36 -4.48
CA ARG A 222 5.32 9.01 -5.07
C ARG A 222 4.04 8.25 -4.76
N LEU A 223 3.16 8.82 -3.93
CA LEU A 223 1.84 8.31 -3.60
C LEU A 223 0.79 8.70 -4.66
#